data_AF-A0A5B7Y6D5-F1
#
_entry.id   AF-A0A5B7Y6D5-F1
#
_cell.length_a   1.000
_cell.length_b   1.000
_cell.length_c   1.000
_cell.angle_alpha   90.00
_cell.angle_beta   90.00
_cell.angle_gamma   90.00
#
_symmetry.space_group_name_H-M   'P 1'
#
loop_
_entity.id
_entity.type
_entity.pdbx_description
1 polymer ?
#
loop_
_entity_poly.entity_id
_entity_poly.type
_entity_poly.pdbx_seq_one_letter_code
_entity_poly.pdbx_strand_id
1 'polypeptide(L)'
;MVTNLLKYYLSNCQKRINERIELINSRRVSLRNSRDIRYKKLKKIRNTHIYKNKPKIIKEIRELDSDILVEKLSLTVAQSLIDNIKLKPDLISTSSIKSDEERMRSENLEFRTLQELFWGVDKEFTQKDKFNFFLNLFLDLESDEEYSFYIEKILLDYVPYARELAFEQYTEHYKNYECIFENDSKNNHVDTFAESVYLFCLSDVSETIFENFLEFLRSDYTYESKDSNGRYQLKKEIIHFQNFEDAFRKSNKDILEPILNKNTNNSLGNRAYSILLDDLKLGDELMILDISRSSEEYGYYITRAEKNEMDVMLELLEASEVYIEQLENLQKDIFGNIEQEYFDSEMFLIKASHRFSEDRFLKLLEIKQIDEFESTVK
;
A
#
# COMPACT_ATOMS: atom_id res chain seq x y z
N MET A 1 -3.65 9.43 -11.68
CA MET A 1 -2.28 8.93 -11.36
C MET A 1 -2.15 8.56 -9.90
N VAL A 2 -2.84 9.18 -8.93
CA VAL A 2 -2.64 8.89 -7.48
C VAL A 2 -3.95 8.76 -6.70
N THR A 3 -4.92 8.03 -7.24
CA THR A 3 -6.28 7.94 -6.69
C THR A 3 -6.32 7.16 -5.38
N ASN A 4 -5.75 5.95 -5.36
CA ASN A 4 -5.68 5.07 -4.19
C ASN A 4 -4.86 5.73 -3.09
N LEU A 5 -3.69 6.29 -3.44
CA LEU A 5 -2.81 6.98 -2.49
C LEU A 5 -3.51 8.18 -1.83
N LEU A 6 -4.18 9.01 -2.62
CA LEU A 6 -4.92 10.15 -2.07
C LEU A 6 -6.07 9.67 -1.17
N LYS A 7 -6.84 8.67 -1.61
CA LYS A 7 -7.93 8.08 -0.80
C LYS A 7 -7.45 7.55 0.55
N TYR A 8 -6.31 6.88 0.57
CA TYR A 8 -5.68 6.43 1.81
C TYR A 8 -5.43 7.59 2.78
N TYR A 9 -4.82 8.69 2.31
CA TYR A 9 -4.56 9.85 3.16
C TYR A 9 -5.83 10.61 3.56
N LEU A 10 -6.85 10.69 2.70
CA LEU A 10 -8.15 11.29 3.04
C LEU A 10 -8.83 10.53 4.19
N SER A 11 -8.92 9.20 4.07
CA SER A 11 -9.50 8.33 5.09
C SER A 11 -8.76 8.46 6.42
N ASN A 12 -7.42 8.42 6.39
CA ASN A 12 -6.60 8.59 7.59
C ASN A 12 -6.72 9.98 8.21
N CYS A 13 -6.81 11.05 7.41
CA CYS A 13 -7.04 12.39 7.90
C CYS A 13 -8.38 12.49 8.62
N GLN A 14 -9.45 11.97 8.03
CA GLN A 14 -10.78 11.96 8.65
C GLN A 14 -10.78 11.17 9.96
N LYS A 15 -10.19 9.97 9.96
CA LYS A 15 -10.03 9.13 11.16
C LYS A 15 -9.28 9.89 12.26
N ARG A 16 -8.13 10.49 11.92
CA ARG A 16 -7.31 11.28 12.84
C ARG A 16 -8.08 12.45 13.47
N ILE A 17 -8.87 13.19 12.67
CA ILE A 17 -9.74 14.27 13.17
C ILE A 17 -10.75 13.72 14.18
N ASN A 18 -11.45 12.64 13.81
CA ASN A 18 -12.49 12.06 14.65
C ASN A 18 -11.95 11.47 15.95
N GLU A 19 -10.90 10.66 15.88
CA GLU A 19 -10.23 10.07 17.05
C GLU A 19 -9.71 11.15 18.00
N ARG A 20 -9.13 12.24 17.47
CA ARG A 20 -8.66 13.36 18.30
C ARG A 20 -9.81 14.03 19.05
N ILE A 21 -10.92 14.29 18.36
CA ILE A 21 -12.12 14.88 18.96
C ILE A 21 -12.70 13.96 20.04
N GLU A 22 -12.77 12.66 19.78
CA GLU A 22 -13.28 11.66 20.72
C GLU A 22 -12.41 11.55 21.96
N LEU A 23 -11.08 11.46 21.79
CA LEU A 23 -10.12 11.44 22.89
C LEU A 23 -10.24 12.69 23.76
N ILE A 24 -10.29 13.89 23.15
CA ILE A 24 -10.48 15.14 23.88
C ILE A 24 -11.82 15.12 24.64
N ASN A 25 -12.90 14.70 23.99
CA ASN A 25 -14.22 14.65 24.59
C ASN A 25 -14.27 13.71 25.80
N SER A 26 -13.63 12.54 25.70
CA SER A 26 -13.47 11.59 26.81
C SER A 26 -12.68 12.23 27.96
N ARG A 27 -11.50 12.80 27.68
CA ARG A 27 -10.69 13.47 28.71
C ARG A 27 -11.40 14.65 29.37
N ARG A 28 -12.16 15.47 28.62
CA ARG A 28 -12.97 16.56 29.19
C ARG A 28 -14.06 16.04 30.14
N VAL A 29 -14.64 14.87 29.89
CA VAL A 29 -15.58 14.22 30.82
C VAL A 29 -14.85 13.86 32.12
N SER A 30 -13.70 13.18 32.03
CA SER A 30 -12.90 12.80 33.20
C SER A 30 -12.44 14.01 34.02
N LEU A 31 -11.96 15.07 33.36
CA LEU A 31 -11.54 16.31 34.02
C LEU A 31 -12.69 17.00 34.76
N ARG A 32 -13.90 17.02 34.21
CA ARG A 32 -15.07 17.55 34.93
C ARG A 32 -15.40 16.76 36.20
N ASN A 33 -15.15 15.46 36.18
CA ASN A 33 -15.42 14.57 37.32
C ASN A 33 -14.31 14.63 38.39
N SER A 34 -13.15 15.23 38.09
CA SER A 34 -11.98 15.30 38.98
C SER A 34 -12.13 16.21 40.22
N ARG A 35 -13.32 16.76 40.47
CA ARG A 35 -13.64 17.77 41.51
C ARG A 35 -12.92 19.11 41.39
N ASP A 36 -11.95 19.28 40.48
CA ASP A 36 -11.31 20.57 40.19
C ASP A 36 -12.30 21.54 39.52
N ILE A 37 -12.57 22.66 40.20
CA ILE A 37 -13.53 23.67 39.77
C ILE A 37 -13.13 24.29 38.41
N ARG A 38 -11.82 24.35 38.12
CA ARG A 38 -11.29 24.93 36.87
C ARG A 38 -11.81 24.20 35.63
N TYR A 39 -12.13 22.92 35.75
CA TYR A 39 -12.54 22.09 34.61
C TYR A 39 -14.05 21.91 34.48
N LYS A 40 -14.86 22.36 35.45
CA LYS A 40 -16.33 22.18 35.44
C LYS A 40 -17.01 22.72 34.18
N LYS A 41 -16.45 23.77 33.56
CA LYS A 41 -17.01 24.42 32.36
C LYS A 41 -16.61 23.76 31.03
N LEU A 42 -15.71 22.77 31.02
CA LEU A 42 -15.26 22.12 29.78
C LEU A 42 -16.42 21.41 29.08
N LYS A 43 -16.79 21.85 27.88
CA LYS A 43 -17.86 21.23 27.08
C LYS A 43 -17.28 20.23 26.09
N LYS A 44 -18.06 19.24 25.64
CA LYS A 44 -17.66 18.43 24.48
C LYS A 44 -17.46 19.35 23.25
N ILE A 45 -16.46 19.06 22.42
CA ILE A 45 -16.26 19.70 21.13
C ILE A 45 -17.49 19.43 20.25
N ARG A 46 -17.99 20.49 19.63
CA ARG A 46 -19.12 20.48 18.68
C ARG A 46 -18.62 21.14 17.41
N ASN A 47 -19.28 20.86 16.29
CA ASN A 47 -18.90 21.44 15.00
C ASN A 47 -18.89 22.99 15.02
N THR A 48 -19.79 23.60 15.80
CA THR A 48 -19.85 25.06 16.03
C THR A 48 -18.69 25.61 16.85
N HIS A 49 -18.02 24.79 17.65
CA HIS A 49 -16.79 25.17 18.35
C HIS A 49 -15.58 25.15 17.41
N ILE A 50 -15.61 24.29 16.39
CA ILE A 50 -14.50 24.13 15.43
C ILE A 50 -14.57 25.20 14.36
N TYR A 51 -15.73 25.38 13.71
CA TYR A 51 -15.89 26.37 12.65
C TYR A 51 -17.24 27.08 12.77
N LYS A 52 -17.24 28.16 13.56
CA LYS A 52 -18.44 28.86 14.01
C LYS A 52 -19.36 29.31 12.88
N ASN A 53 -18.79 29.81 11.78
CA ASN A 53 -19.55 30.40 10.68
C ASN A 53 -20.10 29.35 9.70
N LYS A 54 -19.46 28.18 9.59
CA LYS A 54 -19.88 27.10 8.68
C LYS A 54 -19.75 25.71 9.35
N PRO A 55 -20.49 25.45 10.45
CA PRO A 55 -20.39 24.20 11.19
C PRO A 55 -20.85 22.97 10.40
N LYS A 56 -21.66 23.17 9.36
CA LYS A 56 -22.09 22.11 8.44
C LYS A 56 -20.88 21.47 7.72
N ILE A 57 -19.89 22.27 7.32
CA ILE A 57 -18.67 21.76 6.66
C ILE A 57 -17.92 20.79 7.57
N ILE A 58 -17.80 21.12 8.86
CA ILE A 58 -17.16 20.23 9.84
C ILE A 58 -17.98 18.96 10.07
N LYS A 59 -19.32 19.05 9.99
CA LYS A 59 -20.18 17.86 10.04
C LYS A 59 -19.89 16.94 8.84
N GLU A 60 -19.87 17.51 7.64
CA GLU A 60 -19.63 16.78 6.39
C GLU A 60 -18.24 16.12 6.39
N ILE A 61 -17.18 16.85 6.76
CA ILE A 61 -15.81 16.31 6.88
C ILE A 61 -15.73 15.14 7.86
N ARG A 62 -16.56 15.10 8.89
CA ARG A 62 -16.47 14.08 9.96
C ARG A 62 -17.34 12.85 9.73
N GLU A 63 -18.45 13.00 9.02
CA GLU A 63 -19.53 12.02 8.99
C GLU A 63 -19.84 11.46 7.58
N LEU A 64 -19.42 12.14 6.52
CA LEU A 64 -19.57 11.64 5.15
C LEU A 64 -18.34 10.83 4.72
N ASP A 65 -18.42 10.26 3.52
CA ASP A 65 -17.28 9.58 2.88
C ASP A 65 -16.04 10.49 2.81
N SER A 66 -14.85 9.91 3.03
CA SER A 66 -13.60 10.65 3.09
C SER A 66 -13.25 11.38 1.81
N ASP A 67 -13.78 10.97 0.65
CA ASP A 67 -13.56 11.64 -0.64
C ASP A 67 -14.01 13.11 -0.61
N ILE A 68 -14.98 13.45 0.25
CA ILE A 68 -15.46 14.83 0.41
C ILE A 68 -14.38 15.80 0.93
N LEU A 69 -13.32 15.28 1.57
CA LEU A 69 -12.25 16.11 2.15
C LEU A 69 -11.48 16.87 1.06
N VAL A 70 -11.34 16.34 -0.15
CA VAL A 70 -10.68 17.05 -1.26
C VAL A 70 -11.38 18.39 -1.50
N GLU A 71 -12.71 18.39 -1.55
CA GLU A 71 -13.48 19.62 -1.81
C GLU A 71 -13.58 20.50 -0.55
N LYS A 72 -13.82 19.88 0.61
CA LYS A 72 -14.27 20.61 1.82
C LYS A 72 -13.15 20.98 2.78
N LEU A 73 -12.03 20.27 2.81
CA LEU A 73 -10.90 20.54 3.70
C LEU A 73 -9.90 21.51 3.06
N SER A 74 -10.35 22.75 2.83
CA SER A 74 -9.46 23.82 2.39
C SER A 74 -8.50 24.26 3.50
N LEU A 75 -7.45 25.01 3.15
CA LEU A 75 -6.50 25.55 4.14
C LEU A 75 -7.17 26.36 5.25
N THR A 76 -8.19 27.16 4.94
CA THR A 76 -8.96 27.90 5.95
C THR A 76 -9.68 26.97 6.93
N VAL A 77 -10.27 25.88 6.42
CA VAL A 77 -11.00 24.91 7.24
C VAL A 77 -10.02 24.10 8.08
N ALA A 78 -8.90 23.68 7.48
CA ALA A 78 -7.80 23.00 8.14
C ALA A 78 -7.21 23.84 9.30
N GLN A 79 -6.97 25.13 9.07
CA GLN A 79 -6.51 26.04 10.12
C GLN A 79 -7.54 26.15 11.25
N SER A 80 -8.83 26.24 10.91
CA SER A 80 -9.91 26.24 11.89
C SER A 80 -9.93 24.96 12.75
N LEU A 81 -9.58 23.80 12.19
CA LEU A 81 -9.43 22.54 12.94
C LEU A 81 -8.24 22.60 13.90
N ILE A 82 -7.07 23.05 13.44
CA ILE A 82 -5.87 23.21 14.26
C ILE A 82 -6.14 24.14 15.45
N ASP A 83 -6.73 25.30 15.19
CA ASP A 83 -6.89 26.34 16.22
C ASP A 83 -7.88 25.93 17.33
N ASN A 84 -8.86 25.07 17.01
CA ASN A 84 -10.02 24.81 17.87
C ASN A 84 -10.12 23.38 18.41
N ILE A 85 -9.42 22.39 17.82
CA ILE A 85 -9.34 21.03 18.37
C ILE A 85 -8.22 20.97 19.41
N LYS A 86 -8.59 21.23 20.67
CA LYS A 86 -7.67 21.20 21.82
C LYS A 86 -8.37 20.85 23.12
N LEU A 87 -7.67 20.25 24.07
CA LEU A 87 -8.24 19.76 25.33
C LEU A 87 -8.78 20.90 26.21
N LYS A 88 -7.98 21.95 26.41
CA LYS A 88 -8.29 23.16 27.18
C LYS A 88 -8.27 24.37 26.23
N PRO A 89 -9.43 24.94 25.87
CA PRO A 89 -9.53 26.05 24.91
C PRO A 89 -8.76 27.31 25.34
N ASP A 90 -8.75 27.58 26.64
CA ASP A 90 -8.19 28.81 27.21
C ASP A 90 -6.70 28.66 27.59
N LEU A 91 -6.09 27.49 27.34
CA LEU A 91 -4.66 27.29 27.58
C LEU A 91 -3.86 27.94 26.45
N ILE A 92 -2.91 28.79 26.82
CA ILE A 92 -1.92 29.35 25.89
C ILE A 92 -0.80 28.33 25.76
N SER A 93 -0.63 27.78 24.55
CA SER A 93 0.36 26.76 24.21
C SER A 93 1.58 27.34 23.47
N THR A 94 1.66 28.65 23.29
CA THR A 94 2.79 29.33 22.63
C THR A 94 3.93 29.61 23.62
N SER A 95 5.18 29.43 23.17
CA SER A 95 6.38 29.69 23.97
C SER A 95 7.50 30.29 23.13
N SER A 96 8.42 31.01 23.76
CA SER A 96 9.69 31.38 23.13
C SER A 96 10.66 30.19 23.04
N ILE A 97 10.41 29.14 23.83
CA ILE A 97 11.19 27.89 23.84
C ILE A 97 10.39 26.83 23.06
N LYS A 98 10.92 26.41 21.91
CA LYS A 98 10.24 25.48 20.99
C LYS A 98 9.86 24.15 21.65
N SER A 99 10.74 23.57 22.47
CA SER A 99 10.47 22.31 23.16
C SER A 99 9.32 22.41 24.19
N ASP A 100 9.18 23.56 24.85
CA ASP A 100 8.06 23.79 25.76
C ASP A 100 6.75 23.99 25.02
N GLU A 101 6.77 24.70 23.88
CA GLU A 101 5.60 24.83 23.02
C GLU A 101 5.14 23.46 22.50
N GLU A 102 6.06 22.65 21.99
CA GLU A 102 5.75 21.28 21.52
C GLU A 102 5.15 20.42 22.64
N ARG A 103 5.73 20.49 23.85
CA ARG A 103 5.22 19.77 25.02
C ARG A 103 3.82 20.25 25.40
N MET A 104 3.60 21.56 25.51
CA MET A 104 2.30 22.13 25.88
C MET A 104 1.21 21.81 24.86
N ARG A 105 1.49 21.95 23.56
CA ARG A 105 0.56 21.56 22.49
C ARG A 105 0.22 20.07 22.56
N SER A 106 1.23 19.22 22.79
CA SER A 106 1.05 17.77 22.92
C SER A 106 0.19 17.40 24.14
N GLU A 107 0.47 17.99 25.31
CA GLU A 107 -0.33 17.82 26.53
C GLU A 107 -1.77 18.30 26.33
N ASN A 108 -1.97 19.35 25.52
CA ASN A 108 -3.28 19.88 25.17
C ASN A 108 -3.95 19.15 24.00
N LEU A 109 -3.34 18.09 23.47
CA LEU A 109 -3.84 17.31 22.34
C LEU A 109 -4.11 18.15 21.08
N GLU A 110 -3.35 19.22 20.87
CA GLU A 110 -3.43 20.07 19.68
C GLU A 110 -2.83 19.36 18.46
N PHE A 111 -3.35 19.68 17.27
CA PHE A 111 -2.59 19.47 16.04
C PHE A 111 -1.46 20.49 15.99
N ARG A 112 -0.25 20.04 15.67
CA ARG A 112 0.97 20.83 15.66
C ARG A 112 1.11 21.61 14.36
N THR A 113 0.85 20.95 13.23
CA THR A 113 0.97 21.54 11.90
C THR A 113 -0.18 21.13 10.97
N LEU A 114 -0.27 21.80 9.82
CA LEU A 114 -1.16 21.40 8.73
C LEU A 114 -0.73 20.04 8.15
N GLN A 115 0.57 19.76 8.13
CA GLN A 115 1.14 18.49 7.66
C GLN A 115 0.74 17.32 8.57
N GLU A 116 0.70 17.50 9.90
CA GLU A 116 0.10 16.49 10.81
C GLU A 116 -1.37 16.26 10.47
N LEU A 117 -2.11 17.34 10.23
CA LEU A 117 -3.55 17.25 9.99
C LEU A 117 -3.84 16.53 8.67
N PHE A 118 -3.22 16.94 7.56
CA PHE A 118 -3.43 16.34 6.24
C PHE A 118 -2.79 14.95 6.16
N TRP A 119 -1.49 14.85 6.43
CA TRP A 119 -0.68 13.70 6.06
C TRP A 119 -0.32 12.80 7.23
N GLY A 120 -0.18 13.37 8.44
CA GLY A 120 0.25 12.65 9.64
C GLY A 120 1.77 12.68 9.89
N VAL A 121 2.48 13.60 9.22
CA VAL A 121 3.94 13.63 9.07
C VAL A 121 4.71 14.12 10.32
N ASP A 122 4.03 14.60 11.36
CA ASP A 122 4.67 15.12 12.59
C ASP A 122 5.03 14.03 13.62
N LYS A 123 4.87 12.75 13.29
CA LYS A 123 5.30 11.59 14.10
C LYS A 123 6.47 10.88 13.43
N GLU A 124 7.22 10.09 14.20
CA GLU A 124 8.12 9.07 13.63
C GLU A 124 7.29 8.13 12.75
N PHE A 125 7.78 7.88 11.54
CA PHE A 125 7.10 7.00 10.60
C PHE A 125 7.28 5.54 10.99
N THR A 126 6.21 4.77 10.85
CA THR A 126 6.22 3.35 11.09
C THR A 126 6.46 2.58 9.80
N GLN A 127 6.93 1.33 9.91
CA GLN A 127 6.99 0.43 8.74
C GLN A 127 5.61 0.26 8.09
N LYS A 128 4.54 0.33 8.89
CA LYS A 128 3.16 0.34 8.40
C LYS A 128 2.84 1.55 7.52
N ASP A 129 3.33 2.75 7.85
CA ASP A 129 3.12 3.93 7.02
C ASP A 129 3.81 3.77 5.66
N LYS A 130 5.04 3.25 5.65
CA LYS A 130 5.80 2.96 4.42
C LYS A 130 5.09 1.91 3.56
N PHE A 131 4.66 0.80 4.17
CA PHE A 131 3.91 -0.24 3.47
C PHE A 131 2.64 0.31 2.81
N ASN A 132 1.82 1.05 3.56
CA ASN A 132 0.58 1.60 3.00
C ASN A 132 0.84 2.64 1.91
N PHE A 133 1.93 3.42 2.02
CA PHE A 133 2.35 4.31 0.94
C PHE A 133 2.62 3.52 -0.34
N PHE A 134 3.48 2.49 -0.28
CA PHE A 134 3.81 1.70 -1.47
C PHE A 134 2.65 0.88 -2.00
N LEU A 135 1.84 0.27 -1.13
CA LEU A 135 0.67 -0.50 -1.55
C LEU A 135 -0.27 0.35 -2.40
N ASN A 136 -0.65 1.53 -1.89
CA ASN A 136 -1.58 2.40 -2.60
C ASN A 136 -0.94 3.06 -3.82
N LEU A 137 0.35 3.43 -3.75
CA LEU A 137 1.06 3.98 -4.89
C LEU A 137 1.22 2.96 -6.02
N PHE A 138 1.55 1.71 -5.71
CA PHE A 138 1.74 0.68 -6.74
C PHE A 138 0.42 0.28 -7.38
N LEU A 139 -0.68 0.21 -6.61
CA LEU A 139 -2.04 0.07 -7.19
C LEU A 139 -2.39 1.20 -8.15
N ASP A 140 -1.91 2.42 -7.88
CA ASP A 140 -2.11 3.58 -8.75
C ASP A 140 -1.23 3.55 -10.01
N LEU A 141 -0.03 2.96 -9.93
CA LEU A 141 0.97 2.95 -10.99
C LEU A 141 1.01 1.64 -11.81
N GLU A 142 0.26 0.63 -11.41
CA GLU A 142 0.25 -0.70 -12.06
C GLU A 142 -0.07 -0.61 -13.57
N SER A 143 -0.95 0.31 -13.96
CA SER A 143 -1.29 0.56 -15.38
C SER A 143 -0.77 1.89 -15.92
N ASP A 144 0.18 2.54 -15.24
CA ASP A 144 0.74 3.80 -15.68
C ASP A 144 1.77 3.59 -16.80
N GLU A 145 1.70 4.40 -17.87
CA GLU A 145 2.55 4.24 -19.06
C GLU A 145 4.06 4.37 -18.78
N GLU A 146 4.44 5.18 -17.79
CA GLU A 146 5.84 5.45 -17.47
C GLU A 146 6.39 4.48 -16.42
N TYR A 147 5.57 4.15 -15.40
CA TYR A 147 6.05 3.44 -14.21
C TYR A 147 5.69 1.95 -14.16
N SER A 148 4.62 1.49 -14.84
CA SER A 148 4.12 0.11 -14.77
C SER A 148 5.22 -0.94 -14.92
N PHE A 149 6.04 -0.82 -15.96
CA PHE A 149 7.16 -1.73 -16.22
C PHE A 149 8.15 -1.86 -15.05
N TYR A 150 8.46 -0.75 -14.37
CA TYR A 150 9.39 -0.78 -13.24
C TYR A 150 8.73 -1.34 -11.98
N ILE A 151 7.44 -1.03 -11.76
CA ILE A 151 6.68 -1.60 -10.65
C ILE A 151 6.55 -3.12 -10.81
N GLU A 152 6.17 -3.59 -11.99
CA GLU A 152 6.11 -5.03 -12.30
C GLU A 152 7.46 -5.71 -12.02
N LYS A 153 8.56 -5.13 -12.51
CA LYS A 153 9.91 -5.65 -12.25
C LYS A 153 10.29 -5.72 -10.77
N ILE A 154 9.79 -4.80 -9.95
CA ILE A 154 10.00 -4.83 -8.50
C ILE A 154 9.19 -5.96 -7.88
N LEU A 155 7.91 -6.06 -8.22
CA LEU A 155 7.00 -7.05 -7.67
C LEU A 155 7.40 -8.48 -8.06
N LEU A 156 7.91 -8.65 -9.29
CA LEU A 156 8.50 -9.88 -9.80
C LEU A 156 9.70 -10.39 -8.99
N ASP A 157 10.27 -9.62 -8.05
CA ASP A 157 11.27 -10.17 -7.14
C ASP A 157 10.68 -11.25 -6.22
N TYR A 158 9.38 -11.21 -5.93
CA TYR A 158 8.67 -12.23 -5.16
C TYR A 158 8.24 -13.40 -6.06
N VAL A 159 8.74 -14.61 -5.76
CA VAL A 159 8.52 -15.80 -6.60
C VAL A 159 7.03 -16.16 -6.73
N PRO A 160 6.21 -16.12 -5.65
CA PRO A 160 4.78 -16.38 -5.78
C PRO A 160 4.02 -15.39 -6.67
N TYR A 161 4.35 -14.10 -6.59
CA TYR A 161 3.77 -13.10 -7.50
C TYR A 161 4.21 -13.33 -8.95
N ALA A 162 5.49 -13.65 -9.16
CA ALA A 162 5.99 -14.03 -10.48
C ALA A 162 5.26 -15.24 -11.06
N ARG A 163 4.93 -16.23 -10.24
CA ARG A 163 4.14 -17.40 -10.67
C ARG A 163 2.75 -16.97 -11.13
N GLU A 164 2.02 -16.25 -10.28
CA GLU A 164 0.66 -15.81 -10.60
C GLU A 164 0.62 -14.92 -11.86
N LEU A 165 1.56 -13.97 -11.99
CA LEU A 165 1.64 -13.09 -13.14
C LEU A 165 1.95 -13.85 -14.45
N ALA A 166 2.80 -14.87 -14.41
CA ALA A 166 3.09 -15.69 -15.59
C ALA A 166 1.82 -16.39 -16.12
N PHE A 167 1.02 -16.98 -15.22
CA PHE A 167 -0.26 -17.61 -15.57
C PHE A 167 -1.28 -16.62 -16.13
N GLU A 168 -1.39 -15.43 -15.53
CA GLU A 168 -2.28 -14.39 -16.04
C GLU A 168 -1.86 -13.89 -17.42
N GLN A 169 -0.59 -13.55 -17.62
CA GLN A 169 -0.11 -13.11 -18.92
C GLN A 169 -0.32 -14.17 -19.99
N TYR A 170 -0.09 -15.44 -19.65
CA TYR A 170 -0.39 -16.55 -20.55
C TYR A 170 -1.87 -16.61 -20.92
N THR A 171 -2.75 -16.59 -19.93
CA THR A 171 -4.21 -16.69 -20.13
C THR A 171 -4.76 -15.51 -20.94
N GLU A 172 -4.23 -14.30 -20.74
CA GLU A 172 -4.64 -13.12 -21.49
C GLU A 172 -4.25 -13.17 -22.97
N HIS A 173 -3.06 -13.69 -23.28
CA HIS A 173 -2.54 -13.77 -24.64
C HIS A 173 -3.05 -14.98 -25.41
N TYR A 174 -3.36 -16.08 -24.71
CA TYR A 174 -3.73 -17.37 -25.31
C TYR A 174 -5.19 -17.78 -25.06
N LYS A 175 -6.12 -16.80 -25.04
CA LYS A 175 -7.59 -16.92 -24.79
C LYS A 175 -8.35 -18.06 -25.48
N ASN A 176 -7.76 -18.74 -26.45
CA ASN A 176 -8.39 -19.80 -27.25
C ASN A 176 -8.04 -21.23 -26.79
N TYR A 177 -7.16 -21.39 -25.80
CA TYR A 177 -6.84 -22.70 -25.21
C TYR A 177 -7.30 -22.73 -23.75
N GLU A 178 -8.08 -23.74 -23.37
CA GLU A 178 -8.23 -24.08 -21.96
C GLU A 178 -6.85 -24.50 -21.47
N CYS A 179 -6.15 -23.62 -20.75
CA CYS A 179 -4.90 -23.97 -20.10
C CYS A 179 -5.17 -25.21 -19.23
N ILE A 180 -4.48 -26.33 -19.53
CA ILE A 180 -4.68 -27.59 -18.79
C ILE A 180 -4.14 -27.49 -17.37
N PHE A 181 -3.19 -26.58 -17.14
CA PHE A 181 -2.71 -26.30 -15.81
C PHE A 181 -3.77 -25.53 -15.05
N GLU A 182 -4.43 -26.22 -14.12
CA GLU A 182 -5.23 -25.59 -13.10
C GLU A 182 -4.33 -24.57 -12.37
N ASN A 183 -4.74 -23.30 -12.35
CA ASN A 183 -3.99 -22.27 -11.64
C ASN A 183 -4.20 -22.42 -10.13
N ASP A 184 -3.70 -23.52 -9.56
CA ASP A 184 -3.71 -23.78 -8.12
C ASP A 184 -2.90 -22.70 -7.37
N SER A 185 -2.01 -21.97 -8.07
CA SER A 185 -1.18 -20.93 -7.46
C SER A 185 -1.97 -19.76 -6.88
N LYS A 186 -3.17 -19.47 -7.42
CA LYS A 186 -4.02 -18.37 -6.93
C LYS A 186 -4.43 -18.52 -5.46
N ASN A 187 -4.49 -19.76 -4.95
CA ASN A 187 -4.89 -20.05 -3.58
C ASN A 187 -3.73 -20.51 -2.69
N ASN A 188 -2.49 -20.40 -3.17
CA ASN A 188 -1.30 -20.75 -2.39
C ASN A 188 -0.88 -19.62 -1.43
N HIS A 189 -1.22 -18.38 -1.77
CA HIS A 189 -0.85 -17.16 -1.04
C HIS A 189 -2.08 -16.31 -0.71
N VAL A 190 -2.00 -15.51 0.34
CA VAL A 190 -3.15 -14.73 0.82
C VAL A 190 -3.38 -13.49 -0.03
N ASP A 191 -2.32 -12.81 -0.47
CA ASP A 191 -2.36 -11.67 -1.40
C ASP A 191 -0.96 -11.44 -1.99
N THR A 192 -0.65 -12.08 -3.12
CA THR A 192 0.70 -12.05 -3.71
C THR A 192 1.17 -10.63 -4.06
N PHE A 193 0.26 -9.72 -4.42
CA PHE A 193 0.58 -8.32 -4.65
C PHE A 193 1.04 -7.63 -3.36
N ALA A 194 0.24 -7.73 -2.30
CA ALA A 194 0.55 -7.08 -1.03
C ALA A 194 1.80 -7.70 -0.37
N GLU A 195 1.99 -9.01 -0.49
CA GLU A 195 3.19 -9.72 -0.04
C GLU A 195 4.45 -9.23 -0.79
N SER A 196 4.36 -9.02 -2.10
CA SER A 196 5.46 -8.45 -2.90
C SER A 196 5.79 -7.02 -2.49
N VAL A 197 4.77 -6.20 -2.23
CA VAL A 197 4.95 -4.84 -1.69
C VAL A 197 5.61 -4.90 -0.31
N TYR A 198 5.21 -5.84 0.54
CA TYR A 198 5.82 -6.05 1.86
C TYR A 198 7.31 -6.40 1.72
N LEU A 199 7.65 -7.35 0.85
CA LEU A 199 9.05 -7.70 0.55
C LEU A 199 9.83 -6.48 0.03
N PHE A 200 9.24 -5.69 -0.87
CA PHE A 200 9.89 -4.47 -1.37
C PHE A 200 10.17 -3.46 -0.25
N CYS A 201 9.26 -3.32 0.72
CA CYS A 201 9.44 -2.43 1.88
C CYS A 201 10.63 -2.82 2.78
N LEU A 202 11.17 -4.02 2.64
CA LEU A 202 12.39 -4.44 3.35
C LEU A 202 13.68 -3.93 2.69
N SER A 203 13.59 -3.29 1.52
CA SER A 203 14.75 -2.81 0.76
C SER A 203 15.14 -1.36 1.06
N ASP A 204 16.44 -1.03 0.91
CA ASP A 204 16.97 0.33 1.04
C ASP A 204 16.40 1.29 -0.02
N VAL A 205 16.02 0.76 -1.19
CA VAL A 205 15.38 1.53 -2.27
C VAL A 205 14.03 2.06 -1.80
N SER A 206 13.24 1.22 -1.12
CA SER A 206 11.96 1.63 -0.55
C SER A 206 12.12 2.72 0.51
N GLU A 207 13.19 2.64 1.31
CA GLU A 207 13.48 3.65 2.34
C GLU A 207 13.76 5.01 1.69
N THR A 208 14.63 5.03 0.67
CA THR A 208 15.00 6.26 -0.04
C THR A 208 13.80 6.93 -0.71
N ILE A 209 12.95 6.16 -1.39
CA ILE A 209 11.75 6.70 -2.05
C ILE A 209 10.78 7.25 -1.01
N PHE A 210 10.60 6.55 0.10
CA PHE A 210 9.72 7.00 1.16
C PHE A 210 10.23 8.29 1.79
N GLU A 211 11.53 8.39 2.11
CA GLU A 211 12.16 9.63 2.57
C GLU A 211 11.95 10.79 1.58
N ASN A 212 12.18 10.57 0.28
CA ASN A 212 11.93 11.59 -0.75
C ASN A 212 10.46 12.03 -0.78
N PHE A 213 9.51 11.09 -0.62
CA PHE A 213 8.10 11.42 -0.55
C PHE A 213 7.77 12.26 0.70
N LEU A 214 8.40 11.99 1.83
CA LEU A 214 8.22 12.77 3.05
C LEU A 214 8.78 14.19 2.93
N GLU A 215 9.93 14.34 2.29
CA GLU A 215 10.49 15.65 1.95
C GLU A 215 9.56 16.41 1.00
N PHE A 216 9.02 15.74 -0.02
CA PHE A 216 8.01 16.30 -0.90
C PHE A 216 6.82 16.84 -0.10
N LEU A 217 6.21 16.05 0.81
CA LEU A 217 5.07 16.50 1.61
C LEU A 217 5.37 17.71 2.52
N ARG A 218 6.64 17.91 2.88
CA ARG A 218 7.11 19.05 3.70
C ARG A 218 7.46 20.28 2.86
N SER A 219 7.54 20.14 1.55
CA SER A 219 7.90 21.21 0.63
C SER A 219 6.72 22.14 0.28
N ASP A 220 7.05 23.29 -0.32
CA ASP A 220 6.06 24.22 -0.86
C ASP A 220 5.73 23.87 -2.33
N TYR A 221 4.44 23.82 -2.64
CA TYR A 221 3.97 23.78 -4.02
C TYR A 221 3.92 25.19 -4.61
N THR A 222 4.64 25.37 -5.73
CA THR A 222 4.68 26.65 -6.45
C THR A 222 3.88 26.55 -7.76
N TYR A 223 2.98 27.50 -7.98
CA TYR A 223 2.15 27.58 -9.18
C TYR A 223 1.88 29.01 -9.62
N GLU A 224 1.57 29.20 -10.90
CA GLU A 224 1.19 30.49 -11.44
C GLU A 224 -0.33 30.68 -11.36
N SER A 225 -0.78 31.80 -10.80
CA SER A 225 -2.18 32.20 -10.81
C SER A 225 -2.33 33.60 -11.39
N LYS A 226 -3.43 33.86 -12.11
CA LYS A 226 -3.77 35.23 -12.52
C LYS A 226 -4.39 35.98 -11.34
N ASP A 227 -3.99 37.24 -11.18
CA ASP A 227 -4.68 38.16 -10.29
C ASP A 227 -6.01 38.66 -10.91
N SER A 228 -6.76 39.46 -10.16
CA SER A 228 -8.02 40.06 -10.64
C SER A 228 -7.87 40.95 -11.88
N ASN A 229 -6.63 41.33 -12.22
CA ASN A 229 -6.27 42.14 -13.38
C ASN A 229 -5.64 41.32 -14.52
N GLY A 230 -5.64 39.98 -14.41
CA GLY A 230 -5.13 39.06 -15.42
C GLY A 230 -3.60 38.91 -15.45
N ARG A 231 -2.86 39.48 -14.48
CA ARG A 231 -1.40 39.35 -14.39
C ARG A 231 -1.03 38.04 -13.69
N TYR A 232 -0.08 37.31 -14.27
CA TYR A 232 0.46 36.10 -13.65
C TYR A 232 1.29 36.45 -12.41
N GLN A 233 0.99 35.79 -11.30
CA GLN A 233 1.75 35.86 -10.06
C GLN A 233 2.11 34.46 -9.62
N LEU A 234 3.37 34.28 -9.22
CA LEU A 234 3.85 33.05 -8.62
C LEU A 234 3.32 32.96 -7.19
N LYS A 235 2.57 31.92 -6.88
CA LYS A 235 2.07 31.63 -5.54
C LYS A 235 2.75 30.40 -4.98
N LYS A 236 2.94 30.43 -3.66
CA LYS A 236 3.45 29.31 -2.88
C LYS A 236 2.39 28.90 -1.88
N GLU A 237 2.11 27.60 -1.84
CA GLU A 237 1.19 27.00 -0.89
C GLU A 237 1.81 25.71 -0.36
N ILE A 238 1.45 25.30 0.84
CA ILE A 238 1.81 23.96 1.32
C ILE A 238 1.13 22.90 0.44
N ILE A 239 1.66 21.68 0.44
CA ILE A 239 0.98 20.55 -0.21
C ILE A 239 -0.20 20.10 0.66
N HIS A 240 -1.39 20.10 0.08
CA HIS A 240 -2.65 19.67 0.70
C HIS A 240 -3.53 18.97 -0.34
N PHE A 241 -4.66 18.39 0.08
CA PHE A 241 -5.45 17.51 -0.79
C PHE A 241 -5.90 18.10 -2.13
N GLN A 242 -6.10 19.42 -2.23
CA GLN A 242 -6.60 20.05 -3.47
C GLN A 242 -5.50 20.27 -4.51
N ASN A 243 -4.25 20.40 -4.08
CA ASN A 243 -3.11 20.63 -4.97
C ASN A 243 -2.18 19.41 -5.06
N PHE A 244 -2.45 18.35 -4.30
CA PHE A 244 -1.60 17.16 -4.18
C PHE A 244 -1.31 16.50 -5.53
N GLU A 245 -2.34 16.24 -6.33
CA GLU A 245 -2.14 15.54 -7.60
C GLU A 245 -1.22 16.33 -8.55
N ASP A 246 -1.44 17.63 -8.69
CA ASP A 246 -0.61 18.49 -9.53
C ASP A 246 0.82 18.63 -8.97
N ALA A 247 0.96 18.75 -7.65
CA ALA A 247 2.26 18.83 -6.99
C ALA A 247 3.05 17.52 -7.15
N PHE A 248 2.38 16.38 -6.97
CA PHE A 248 2.98 15.06 -7.09
C PHE A 248 3.41 14.80 -8.52
N ARG A 249 2.58 15.09 -9.53
CA ARG A 249 2.94 14.94 -10.95
C ARG A 249 4.17 15.74 -11.37
N LYS A 250 4.45 16.88 -10.73
CA LYS A 250 5.67 17.68 -11.00
C LYS A 250 6.92 17.13 -10.33
N SER A 251 6.76 16.33 -9.28
CA SER A 251 7.85 15.90 -8.40
C SER A 251 8.04 14.37 -8.41
N ASN A 252 7.14 13.63 -9.04
CA ASN A 252 7.09 12.16 -9.04
C ASN A 252 8.39 11.56 -9.55
N LYS A 253 9.01 12.14 -10.58
CA LYS A 253 10.28 11.67 -11.11
C LYS A 253 11.40 11.73 -10.09
N ASP A 254 11.45 12.80 -9.29
CA ASP A 254 12.46 12.96 -8.25
C ASP A 254 12.18 12.03 -7.06
N ILE A 255 10.90 11.83 -6.72
CA ILE A 255 10.48 10.90 -5.66
C ILE A 255 10.79 9.45 -6.04
N LEU A 256 10.50 9.06 -7.29
CA LEU A 256 10.54 7.69 -7.78
C LEU A 256 11.83 7.36 -8.54
N GLU A 257 12.77 8.29 -8.69
CA GLU A 257 14.06 8.05 -9.35
C GLU A 257 14.76 6.75 -8.88
N PRO A 258 14.76 6.41 -7.57
CA PRO A 258 15.44 5.20 -7.11
C PRO A 258 14.87 3.90 -7.71
N ILE A 259 13.60 3.89 -8.12
CA ILE A 259 12.97 2.75 -8.82
C ILE A 259 13.66 2.48 -10.15
N LEU A 260 13.97 3.54 -10.90
CA LEU A 260 14.56 3.46 -12.24
C LEU A 260 15.96 2.83 -12.22
N ASN A 261 16.67 3.00 -11.11
CA ASN A 261 18.04 2.53 -10.93
C ASN A 261 18.12 1.18 -10.19
N LYS A 262 16.98 0.59 -9.80
CA LYS A 262 16.97 -0.69 -9.08
C LYS A 262 17.43 -1.82 -10.01
N ASN A 263 18.53 -2.47 -9.64
CA ASN A 263 18.99 -3.66 -10.36
C ASN A 263 18.11 -4.88 -10.03
N THR A 264 17.46 -5.44 -11.04
CA THR A 264 16.63 -6.65 -10.93
C THR A 264 17.23 -7.86 -11.68
N ASN A 265 18.49 -7.77 -12.13
CA ASN A 265 19.12 -8.83 -12.94
C ASN A 265 19.32 -10.16 -12.19
N ASN A 266 19.37 -10.12 -10.85
CA ASN A 266 19.51 -11.30 -9.99
C ASN A 266 18.20 -11.72 -9.32
N SER A 267 17.07 -11.19 -9.79
CA SER A 267 15.74 -11.49 -9.28
C SER A 267 15.43 -12.99 -9.44
N LEU A 268 15.10 -13.64 -8.32
CA LEU A 268 14.68 -15.05 -8.33
C LEU A 268 13.33 -15.20 -9.03
N GLY A 269 12.38 -14.31 -8.77
CA GLY A 269 11.08 -14.36 -9.41
C GLY A 269 11.11 -14.03 -10.90
N ASN A 270 11.98 -13.12 -11.41
CA ASN A 270 12.15 -12.97 -12.87
C ASN A 270 12.62 -14.26 -13.56
N ARG A 271 13.44 -15.07 -12.88
CA ARG A 271 13.88 -16.37 -13.40
C ARG A 271 12.70 -17.36 -13.42
N ALA A 272 11.97 -17.46 -12.32
CA ALA A 272 10.77 -18.31 -12.23
C ALA A 272 9.72 -17.92 -13.28
N TYR A 273 9.43 -16.62 -13.39
CA TYR A 273 8.52 -16.03 -14.37
C TYR A 273 8.86 -16.45 -15.81
N SER A 274 10.13 -16.31 -16.20
CA SER A 274 10.57 -16.62 -17.56
C SER A 274 10.45 -18.11 -17.86
N ILE A 275 10.82 -18.97 -16.90
CA ILE A 275 10.71 -20.43 -17.03
C ILE A 275 9.23 -20.83 -17.16
N LEU A 276 8.38 -20.33 -16.27
CA LEU A 276 6.94 -20.63 -16.27
C LEU A 276 6.27 -20.23 -17.59
N LEU A 277 6.59 -19.06 -18.16
CA LEU A 277 6.04 -18.68 -19.45
C LEU A 277 6.43 -19.62 -20.60
N ASP A 278 7.63 -20.18 -20.57
CA ASP A 278 8.08 -21.12 -21.59
C ASP A 278 7.51 -22.53 -21.33
N ASP A 279 7.42 -22.95 -20.07
CA ASP A 279 6.79 -24.20 -19.66
C ASP A 279 5.30 -24.24 -20.01
N LEU A 280 4.57 -23.13 -19.85
CA LEU A 280 3.17 -23.03 -20.24
C LEU A 280 2.97 -23.26 -21.74
N LYS A 281 3.82 -22.68 -22.59
CA LYS A 281 3.81 -22.93 -24.04
C LYS A 281 4.14 -24.37 -24.36
N LEU A 282 5.13 -24.93 -23.68
CA LEU A 282 5.55 -26.33 -23.87
C LEU A 282 4.44 -27.31 -23.47
N GLY A 283 3.67 -27.00 -22.42
CA GLY A 283 2.51 -27.78 -22.03
C GLY A 283 1.39 -27.78 -23.07
N ASP A 284 1.13 -26.64 -23.71
CA ASP A 284 0.18 -26.58 -24.84
C ASP A 284 0.68 -27.39 -26.04
N GLU A 285 1.98 -27.36 -26.34
CA GLU A 285 2.57 -28.21 -27.37
C GLU A 285 2.37 -29.70 -27.03
N LEU A 286 2.66 -30.11 -25.80
CA LEU A 286 2.43 -31.47 -25.33
C LEU A 286 0.97 -31.92 -25.45
N MET A 287 0.02 -31.04 -25.12
CA MET A 287 -1.41 -31.31 -25.32
C MET A 287 -1.76 -31.56 -26.78
N ILE A 288 -1.28 -30.70 -27.68
CA ILE A 288 -1.53 -30.84 -29.11
C ILE A 288 -0.96 -32.16 -29.61
N LEU A 289 0.24 -32.54 -29.15
CA LEU A 289 0.85 -33.82 -29.50
C LEU A 289 0.04 -35.01 -28.97
N ASP A 290 -0.42 -34.96 -27.72
CA ASP A 290 -1.24 -36.03 -27.10
C ASP A 290 -2.58 -36.23 -27.82
N ILE A 291 -3.22 -35.14 -28.24
CA ILE A 291 -4.49 -35.19 -29.00
C ILE A 291 -4.27 -35.65 -30.45
N SER A 292 -3.18 -35.21 -31.08
CA SER A 292 -2.94 -35.43 -32.52
C SER A 292 -2.29 -36.78 -32.84
N ARG A 293 -1.60 -37.41 -31.90
CA ARG A 293 -0.88 -38.67 -32.10
C ARG A 293 -1.67 -39.84 -31.52
N SER A 294 -1.80 -40.92 -32.28
CA SER A 294 -2.35 -42.16 -31.70
C SER A 294 -1.32 -42.81 -30.77
N SER A 295 -1.78 -43.62 -29.82
CA SER A 295 -0.91 -44.39 -28.93
C SER A 295 0.03 -45.34 -29.68
N GLU A 296 -0.28 -45.69 -30.92
CA GLU A 296 0.54 -46.52 -31.80
C GLU A 296 1.69 -45.73 -32.44
N GLU A 297 1.53 -44.41 -32.58
CA GLU A 297 2.55 -43.53 -33.17
C GLU A 297 3.61 -43.04 -32.17
N TYR A 298 3.37 -43.23 -30.86
CA TYR A 298 4.22 -42.74 -29.78
C TYR A 298 5.70 -43.16 -29.94
N GLY A 299 5.98 -44.39 -30.39
CA GLY A 299 7.35 -44.88 -30.59
C GLY A 299 8.10 -44.31 -31.81
N TYR A 300 7.43 -43.55 -32.68
CA TYR A 300 8.03 -43.06 -33.93
C TYR A 300 8.60 -41.64 -33.83
N TYR A 301 8.15 -40.86 -32.84
CA TYR A 301 8.60 -39.48 -32.64
C TYR A 301 9.76 -39.45 -31.63
N ILE A 302 10.95 -39.77 -32.13
CA ILE A 302 12.19 -39.81 -31.35
C ILE A 302 13.07 -38.59 -31.61
N THR A 303 13.69 -38.09 -30.55
CA THR A 303 14.72 -37.07 -30.60
C THR A 303 15.99 -37.59 -31.29
N ARG A 304 16.92 -36.68 -31.61
CA ARG A 304 18.26 -37.07 -32.12
C ARG A 304 19.05 -37.97 -31.17
N ALA A 305 18.69 -37.99 -29.89
CA ALA A 305 19.29 -38.84 -28.87
C ALA A 305 18.51 -40.17 -28.69
N GLU A 306 17.60 -40.49 -29.62
CA GLU A 306 16.80 -41.73 -29.62
C GLU A 306 15.84 -41.88 -28.43
N LYS A 307 15.59 -40.80 -27.67
CA LYS A 307 14.53 -40.72 -26.65
C LYS A 307 13.20 -40.32 -27.28
N ASN A 308 12.07 -40.76 -26.72
CA ASN A 308 10.74 -40.25 -27.09
C ASN A 308 10.66 -38.73 -26.86
N GLU A 309 10.12 -38.00 -27.83
CA GLU A 309 10.02 -36.53 -27.79
C GLU A 309 9.14 -36.03 -26.63
N MET A 310 7.96 -36.64 -26.42
CA MET A 310 7.04 -36.24 -25.36
C MET A 310 7.64 -36.48 -23.98
N ASP A 311 8.34 -37.62 -23.79
CA ASP A 311 9.01 -37.93 -22.51
C ASP A 311 10.08 -36.89 -22.17
N VAL A 312 10.85 -36.44 -23.17
CA VAL A 312 11.90 -35.43 -22.95
C VAL A 312 11.29 -34.08 -22.58
N MET A 313 10.16 -33.71 -23.18
CA MET A 313 9.46 -32.47 -22.84
C MET A 313 8.83 -32.55 -21.44
N LEU A 314 8.25 -33.69 -21.06
CA LEU A 314 7.73 -33.92 -19.71
C LEU A 314 8.86 -33.91 -18.66
N GLU A 315 9.98 -34.58 -18.92
CA GLU A 315 11.19 -34.54 -18.07
C GLU A 315 11.65 -33.08 -17.84
N LEU A 316 11.55 -32.22 -18.86
CA LEU A 316 11.92 -30.81 -18.77
C LEU A 316 10.94 -30.01 -17.88
N LEU A 317 9.62 -30.19 -18.07
CA LEU A 317 8.60 -29.54 -17.23
C LEU A 317 8.74 -29.93 -15.76
N GLU A 318 8.95 -31.22 -15.48
CA GLU A 318 9.19 -31.72 -14.12
C GLU A 318 10.45 -31.10 -13.50
N ALA A 319 11.54 -30.99 -14.27
CA ALA A 319 12.77 -30.36 -13.82
C ALA A 319 12.60 -28.86 -13.55
N SER A 320 11.80 -28.15 -14.37
CA SER A 320 11.50 -26.74 -14.18
C SER A 320 10.70 -26.50 -12.89
N GLU A 321 9.65 -27.27 -12.60
CA GLU A 321 8.85 -27.12 -11.37
C GLU A 321 9.73 -27.32 -10.12
N VAL A 322 10.57 -28.36 -10.11
CA VAL A 322 11.53 -28.61 -9.01
C VAL A 322 12.50 -27.43 -8.83
N TYR A 323 12.97 -26.85 -9.94
CA TYR A 323 13.85 -25.69 -9.87
C TYR A 323 13.13 -24.44 -9.34
N ILE A 324 11.88 -24.21 -9.73
CA ILE A 324 11.06 -23.09 -9.23
C ILE A 324 10.79 -23.25 -7.73
N GLU A 325 10.45 -24.45 -7.25
CA GLU A 325 10.33 -24.73 -5.81
C GLU A 325 11.64 -24.44 -5.07
N GLN A 326 12.80 -24.75 -5.66
CA GLN A 326 14.10 -24.41 -5.06
C GLN A 326 14.33 -22.89 -5.02
N LEU A 327 13.87 -22.13 -6.01
CA LEU A 327 13.94 -20.67 -6.00
C LEU A 327 13.06 -20.07 -4.89
N GLU A 328 11.86 -20.62 -4.67
CA GLU A 328 10.97 -20.19 -3.61
C GLU A 328 11.54 -20.52 -2.22
N ASN A 329 12.08 -21.74 -2.04
CA ASN A 329 12.76 -22.12 -0.81
C ASN A 329 13.99 -21.24 -0.53
N LEU A 330 14.79 -20.94 -1.55
CA LEU A 330 15.91 -20.02 -1.43
C LEU A 330 15.45 -18.60 -1.04
N GLN A 331 14.34 -18.12 -1.62
CA GLN A 331 13.76 -16.84 -1.25
C GLN A 331 13.35 -16.83 0.23
N LYS A 332 12.71 -17.90 0.70
CA LYS A 332 12.33 -18.05 2.11
C LYS A 332 13.54 -18.09 3.04
N ASP A 333 14.64 -18.73 2.63
CA ASP A 333 15.89 -18.76 3.40
C ASP A 333 16.57 -17.38 3.48
N ILE A 334 16.48 -16.57 2.43
CA ILE A 334 17.10 -15.23 2.38
C ILE A 334 16.27 -14.19 3.11
N PHE A 335 14.95 -14.20 2.91
CA PHE A 335 14.06 -13.10 3.31
C PHE A 335 13.05 -13.48 4.39
N GLY A 336 12.97 -14.74 4.79
CA GLY A 336 11.97 -15.22 5.73
C GLY A 336 10.67 -15.65 5.05
N ASN A 337 9.68 -16.02 5.86
CA ASN A 337 8.38 -16.48 5.35
C ASN A 337 7.47 -15.28 5.12
N ILE A 338 7.62 -14.63 3.96
CA ILE A 338 6.92 -13.38 3.63
C ILE A 338 5.40 -13.47 3.79
N GLU A 339 4.75 -14.56 3.35
CA GLU A 339 3.30 -14.73 3.52
C GLU A 339 2.91 -14.67 5.00
N GLN A 340 3.57 -15.48 5.84
CA GLN A 340 3.26 -15.56 7.26
C GLN A 340 3.62 -14.27 7.99
N GLU A 341 4.79 -13.69 7.69
CA GLU A 341 5.25 -12.44 8.29
C GLU A 341 4.32 -11.28 7.94
N TYR A 342 3.86 -11.20 6.69
CA TYR A 342 2.85 -10.24 6.27
C TYR A 342 1.53 -10.49 7.01
N PHE A 343 1.02 -11.71 7.01
CA PHE A 343 -0.26 -12.09 7.63
C PHE A 343 -0.32 -11.79 9.13
N ASP A 344 0.77 -12.01 9.85
CA ASP A 344 0.87 -11.73 11.29
C ASP A 344 1.23 -10.28 11.62
N SER A 345 1.61 -9.47 10.63
CA SER A 345 2.01 -8.08 10.83
C SER A 345 0.83 -7.12 11.01
N GLU A 346 1.12 -5.92 11.51
CA GLU A 346 0.15 -4.81 11.52
C GLU A 346 -0.16 -4.24 10.13
N MET A 347 0.56 -4.69 9.09
CA MET A 347 0.39 -4.29 7.69
C MET A 347 -0.67 -5.11 6.98
N PHE A 348 -1.06 -6.28 7.51
CA PHE A 348 -2.06 -7.14 6.87
C PHE A 348 -3.39 -6.40 6.67
N LEU A 349 -3.86 -6.43 5.43
CA LEU A 349 -5.16 -5.89 5.05
C LEU A 349 -5.95 -6.95 4.29
N ILE A 350 -7.19 -7.19 4.72
CA ILE A 350 -8.12 -8.05 3.99
C ILE A 350 -8.46 -7.37 2.66
N LYS A 351 -8.33 -8.10 1.56
CA LYS A 351 -8.61 -7.60 0.21
C LYS A 351 -7.80 -6.34 -0.10
N ALA A 352 -6.50 -6.40 0.19
CA ALA A 352 -5.56 -5.31 -0.06
C ALA A 352 -5.41 -5.05 -1.56
N SER A 353 -5.45 -6.10 -2.38
CA SER A 353 -5.40 -6.01 -3.83
C SER A 353 -6.43 -6.91 -4.53
N HIS A 354 -6.41 -6.89 -5.87
CA HIS A 354 -7.22 -7.79 -6.71
C HIS A 354 -6.72 -9.25 -6.68
N ARG A 355 -5.55 -9.52 -6.07
CA ARG A 355 -4.93 -10.85 -5.93
C ARG A 355 -5.18 -11.52 -4.59
N PHE A 356 -6.11 -10.99 -3.80
CA PHE A 356 -6.47 -11.57 -2.49
C PHE A 356 -7.20 -12.91 -2.65
N SER A 357 -6.73 -13.95 -1.95
CA SER A 357 -7.39 -15.25 -1.85
C SER A 357 -8.17 -15.37 -0.53
N GLU A 358 -9.50 -15.41 -0.64
CA GLU A 358 -10.39 -15.65 0.51
C GLU A 358 -10.22 -17.08 1.06
N ASP A 359 -9.98 -18.05 0.18
CA ASP A 359 -9.77 -19.45 0.58
C ASP A 359 -8.47 -19.62 1.39
N ARG A 360 -7.37 -19.01 0.93
CA ARG A 360 -6.09 -19.06 1.65
C ARG A 360 -6.17 -18.31 2.97
N PHE A 361 -6.84 -17.14 2.99
CA PHE A 361 -7.10 -16.39 4.21
C PHE A 361 -7.80 -17.24 5.29
N LEU A 362 -8.87 -17.95 4.93
CA LEU A 362 -9.60 -18.81 5.85
C LEU A 362 -8.73 -19.96 6.37
N LYS A 363 -7.92 -20.59 5.51
CA LYS A 363 -6.96 -21.63 5.92
C LYS A 363 -5.93 -21.12 6.94
N LEU A 364 -5.37 -19.93 6.72
CA LEU A 364 -4.41 -19.34 7.66
C LEU A 364 -5.05 -19.02 9.02
N LEU A 365 -6.31 -18.58 9.04
CA LEU A 365 -7.06 -18.40 10.29
C LEU A 365 -7.30 -19.71 11.04
N GLU A 366 -7.63 -20.79 10.33
CA GLU A 366 -7.80 -22.12 10.94
C GLU A 366 -6.50 -22.62 11.57
N ILE A 367 -5.38 -22.49 10.85
CA ILE A 367 -4.04 -22.86 11.36
C ILE A 367 -3.73 -22.06 12.64
N LYS A 368 -3.94 -20.74 12.61
CA LYS A 368 -3.69 -19.87 13.77
C LYS A 368 -4.53 -20.24 15.00
N GLN A 369 -5.80 -20.59 14.79
CA GLN A 369 -6.67 -21.03 15.88
C GLN A 369 -6.22 -22.37 16.49
N ILE A 370 -5.74 -23.29 15.67
CA ILE A 370 -5.19 -24.58 16.12
C ILE A 370 -3.93 -24.33 16.96
N ASP A 371 -3.00 -23.50 16.46
CA ASP A 371 -1.75 -23.19 17.16
C ASP A 371 -2.01 -22.51 18.52
N GLU A 372 -2.95 -21.55 18.57
CA GLU A 372 -3.37 -20.91 19.82
C GLU A 372 -3.94 -21.93 20.81
N PHE A 373 -4.80 -22.84 20.35
CA PHE A 373 -5.36 -23.90 21.18
C PHE A 373 -4.27 -24.82 21.75
N GLU A 374 -3.35 -25.30 20.91
CA GLU A 374 -2.24 -26.17 21.34
C GLU A 374 -1.28 -25.49 22.32
N SER A 375 -1.05 -24.19 22.15
CA SER A 375 -0.21 -23.40 23.06
C SER A 375 -0.84 -23.20 24.45
N THR A 376 -2.17 -23.28 24.55
CA THR A 376 -2.91 -23.09 25.80
C THR A 376 -3.08 -24.39 26.59
N VAL A 377 -2.91 -25.55 25.93
CA VAL A 377 -3.06 -26.89 26.52
C VAL A 377 -1.72 -27.45 27.03
N LYS A 378 -0.59 -26.85 26.66
CA LYS A 378 0.74 -27.13 27.22
C LYS A 378 1.03 -26.26 28.44
#